data_AF-M9YLD6-F1
#
_entry.id   AF-M9YLD6-F1
#
_cell.length_a   1.000
_cell.length_b   1.000
_cell.length_c   1.000
_cell.angle_alpha   90.00
_cell.angle_beta   90.00
_cell.angle_gamma   90.00
#
_symmetry.space_group_name_H-M   'P 1'
#
loop_
_entity.id
_entity.type
_entity.pdbx_description
1 polymer ?
#
loop_
_entity_poly.entity_id
_entity_poly.type
_entity_poly.pdbx_seq_one_letter_code
_entity_poly.pdbx_strand_id
1 'polypeptide(L)'
;MTNAMLERRLDDARPLFSEIWQALASSLSAAGVEQGLAVSGTPHTRGELREDPYDHSQTLYAEWRTPDGGYLGSVLVHGDGQAFAEFDVLLPHPRKSEWVIEAATAWGYRGALKSELRLLPALGS
;
A
#
# COMPACT_ATOMS: atom_id res chain seq x y z
N MET A 1 7.35 -19.27 18.39
CA MET A 1 6.37 -18.32 18.95
C MET A 1 6.13 -17.08 18.07
N THR A 2 6.95 -16.81 17.05
CA THR A 2 6.85 -15.61 16.19
C THR A 2 5.76 -15.67 15.12
N ASN A 3 5.47 -16.84 14.55
CA ASN A 3 4.51 -16.96 13.44
C ASN A 3 3.05 -16.68 13.86
N ALA A 4 2.62 -17.20 15.02
CA ALA A 4 1.26 -16.99 15.52
C ALA A 4 0.95 -15.51 15.86
N MET A 5 1.94 -14.76 16.34
CA MET A 5 1.80 -13.32 16.62
C MET A 5 1.67 -12.51 15.33
N LEU A 6 2.46 -12.86 14.31
CA LEU A 6 2.37 -12.25 12.99
C LEU A 6 1.00 -12.52 12.35
N GLU A 7 0.57 -13.78 12.33
CA GLU A 7 -0.76 -14.18 11.81
C GLU A 7 -1.87 -13.39 12.51
N ARG A 8 -1.80 -13.26 13.84
CA ARG A 8 -2.77 -12.46 14.59
C ARG A 8 -2.77 -10.99 14.18
N ARG A 9 -1.60 -10.37 14.05
CA ARG A 9 -1.47 -8.97 13.64
C ARG A 9 -1.99 -8.74 12.21
N LEU A 10 -1.76 -9.68 11.30
CA LEU A 10 -2.31 -9.65 9.94
C LEU A 10 -3.84 -9.75 9.95
N ASP A 11 -4.40 -10.64 10.76
CA ASP A 11 -5.84 -10.78 10.93
C ASP A 11 -6.50 -9.52 11.51
N ASP A 12 -5.90 -8.95 12.56
CA ASP A 12 -6.39 -7.74 13.20
C ASP A 12 -6.30 -6.51 12.26
N ALA A 13 -5.31 -6.47 11.37
CA ALA A 13 -5.12 -5.41 10.38
C ALA A 13 -6.01 -5.53 9.13
N ARG A 14 -6.70 -6.66 8.93
CA ARG A 14 -7.51 -6.91 7.72
C ARG A 14 -8.53 -5.81 7.40
N PRO A 15 -9.30 -5.25 8.36
CA PRO A 15 -10.22 -4.14 8.07
C PRO A 15 -9.49 -2.89 7.56
N LEU A 16 -8.34 -2.57 8.16
CA LEU A 16 -7.50 -1.45 7.75
C LEU A 16 -6.91 -1.66 6.35
N PHE A 17 -6.45 -2.87 6.03
CA PHE A 17 -5.97 -3.20 4.68
C PHE A 17 -7.06 -3.04 3.62
N SER A 18 -8.31 -3.38 3.94
CA SER A 18 -9.44 -3.14 3.04
C SER A 18 -9.64 -1.64 2.78
N GLU A 19 -9.60 -0.80 3.83
CA GLU A 19 -9.76 0.65 3.69
C GLU A 19 -8.58 1.29 2.93
N ILE A 20 -7.35 0.84 3.18
CA ILE A 20 -6.15 1.25 2.43
C ILE A 20 -6.33 0.95 0.95
N TRP A 21 -6.76 -0.26 0.60
CA TRP A 21 -6.96 -0.64 -0.79
C TRP A 21 -8.02 0.22 -1.48
N GLN A 22 -9.13 0.51 -0.79
CA GLN A 22 -10.16 1.41 -1.29
C GLN A 22 -9.62 2.83 -1.52
N ALA A 23 -8.80 3.36 -0.61
CA ALA A 23 -8.21 4.68 -0.74
C ALA A 23 -7.23 4.77 -1.93
N LEU A 24 -6.37 3.76 -2.10
CA LEU A 24 -5.44 3.67 -3.23
C LEU A 24 -6.19 3.57 -4.58
N ALA A 25 -7.16 2.67 -4.66
CA ALA A 25 -7.97 2.49 -5.86
C ALA A 25 -8.77 3.76 -6.22
N SER A 26 -9.26 4.49 -5.22
CA SER A 26 -9.98 5.75 -5.43
C SER A 26 -9.08 6.82 -6.05
N SER A 27 -7.83 6.95 -5.59
CA SER A 27 -6.87 7.90 -6.18
C SER A 27 -6.54 7.57 -7.64
N LEU A 28 -6.36 6.29 -7.95
CA LEU A 28 -6.07 5.82 -9.30
C LEU A 28 -7.27 6.02 -10.24
N SER A 29 -8.47 5.68 -9.77
CA SER A 29 -9.71 5.92 -10.50
C SER A 29 -9.95 7.40 -10.77
N ALA A 30 -9.69 8.27 -9.77
CA ALA A 30 -9.80 9.71 -9.93
C ALA A 30 -8.87 10.27 -11.03
N ALA A 31 -7.69 9.67 -11.23
CA ALA A 31 -6.77 10.00 -12.31
C ALA A 31 -7.13 9.40 -13.68
N GLY A 32 -8.15 8.53 -13.75
CA GLY A 32 -8.61 7.86 -14.96
C GLY A 32 -7.86 6.56 -15.26
N VAL A 33 -7.22 5.94 -14.28
CA VAL A 33 -6.63 4.61 -14.42
C VAL A 33 -7.74 3.57 -14.23
N GLU A 34 -8.21 2.99 -15.33
CA GLU A 34 -9.29 1.98 -15.33
C GLU A 34 -8.77 0.54 -15.45
N GLN A 35 -7.49 0.36 -15.83
CA GLN A 35 -6.91 -0.97 -16.02
C GLN A 35 -6.68 -1.65 -14.67
N GLY A 36 -7.23 -2.86 -14.57
CA GLY A 36 -7.46 -3.59 -13.34
C GLY A 36 -6.26 -3.64 -12.42
N LEU A 37 -6.41 -2.99 -11.26
CA LEU A 37 -5.67 -3.37 -10.06
C LEU A 37 -6.13 -4.78 -9.68
N ALA A 38 -5.61 -5.79 -10.37
CA ALA A 38 -5.91 -7.20 -10.18
C ALA A 38 -5.36 -7.74 -8.85
N VAL A 39 -4.84 -6.88 -7.98
CA VAL A 39 -4.50 -7.23 -6.61
C VAL A 39 -5.74 -7.02 -5.75
N SER A 40 -6.68 -7.96 -5.83
CA SER A 40 -7.78 -7.97 -4.88
C SER A 40 -7.21 -8.16 -3.48
N GLY A 41 -7.31 -7.10 -2.65
CA GLY A 41 -7.44 -7.13 -1.21
C GLY A 41 -6.47 -8.01 -0.42
N THR A 42 -5.83 -7.39 0.58
CA THR A 42 -4.82 -7.99 1.49
C THR A 42 -3.45 -8.15 0.83
N PRO A 43 -2.36 -7.72 1.50
CA PRO A 43 -0.99 -8.05 1.10
C PRO A 43 -0.85 -9.55 0.91
N HIS A 44 -0.66 -10.00 -0.33
CA HIS A 44 -0.37 -11.39 -0.59
C HIS A 44 1.13 -11.60 -0.41
N THR A 45 1.46 -12.61 0.39
CA THR A 45 2.69 -13.41 0.37
C THR A 45 3.80 -13.13 1.40
N ARG A 46 4.02 -11.91 1.89
CA ARG A 46 5.08 -11.67 2.89
C ARG A 46 4.72 -10.62 3.92
N GLY A 47 4.81 -10.98 5.20
CA GLY A 47 4.68 -10.06 6.33
C GLY A 47 5.71 -10.35 7.41
N GLU A 48 6.05 -9.33 8.17
CA GLU A 48 6.95 -9.44 9.32
C GLU A 48 6.61 -8.40 10.38
N LEU A 49 6.96 -8.69 11.63
CA LEU A 49 6.92 -7.71 12.71
C LEU A 49 8.31 -7.10 12.83
N ARG A 50 8.39 -5.79 12.67
CA ARG A 50 9.59 -4.99 12.84
C ARG A 50 9.51 -4.26 14.18
N GLU A 51 10.61 -4.24 14.90
CA GLU A 51 10.73 -3.40 16.09
C GLU A 51 11.21 -2.02 15.66
N ASP A 52 10.52 -0.98 16.11
CA ASP A 52 10.98 0.39 15.97
C ASP A 52 12.18 0.62 16.91
N PRO A 53 13.34 1.08 16.39
CA PRO A 53 14.54 1.21 17.22
C PRO A 53 14.49 2.37 18.22
N TYR A 54 13.54 3.29 18.11
CA TYR A 54 13.42 4.45 19.00
C TYR A 54 12.53 4.15 20.21
N ASP A 55 11.38 3.50 20.01
CA ASP A 55 10.40 3.25 21.07
C ASP A 55 10.13 1.76 21.35
N HIS A 56 10.81 0.85 20.65
CA HIS A 56 10.63 -0.60 20.74
C HIS A 56 9.21 -1.09 20.41
N SER A 57 8.39 -0.25 19.79
CA SER A 57 7.05 -0.64 19.35
C SER A 57 7.12 -1.61 18.18
N GLN A 58 6.10 -2.49 18.09
CA GLN A 58 6.01 -3.44 16.98
C GLN A 58 5.20 -2.85 15.83
N THR A 59 5.89 -2.65 14.70
CA THR A 59 5.32 -2.29 13.41
C THR A 59 5.08 -3.53 12.57
N LEU A 60 3.86 -3.71 12.09
CA LEU A 60 3.55 -4.73 11.10
C LEU A 60 3.97 -4.22 9.73
N TYR A 61 4.83 -4.96 9.04
CA TYR A 61 5.13 -4.75 7.63
C TYR A 61 4.51 -5.89 6.81
N ALA A 62 3.89 -5.57 5.68
CA ALA A 62 3.40 -6.57 4.75
C ALA A 62 3.51 -6.08 3.30
N GLU A 63 3.64 -7.00 2.36
CA GLU A 63 3.88 -6.71 0.95
C GLU A 63 2.75 -7.21 0.06
N TRP A 64 2.39 -6.43 -0.95
CA TRP A 64 1.64 -6.94 -2.09
C TRP A 64 2.64 -7.52 -3.09
N ARG A 65 2.36 -8.71 -3.59
CA ARG A 65 3.18 -9.36 -4.61
C ARG A 65 2.31 -9.94 -5.72
N THR A 66 2.87 -10.05 -6.92
CA THR A 66 2.26 -10.75 -8.05
C THR A 66 2.19 -12.27 -7.76
N PRO A 67 1.39 -13.05 -8.51
CA PRO A 67 1.33 -14.50 -8.35
C PRO A 67 2.69 -15.21 -8.52
N ASP A 68 3.61 -14.63 -9.31
CA ASP A 68 4.99 -15.09 -9.50
C ASP A 68 6.00 -14.51 -8.48
N GLY A 69 5.53 -13.70 -7.52
CA GLY A 69 6.34 -13.19 -6.40
C GLY A 69 7.05 -11.85 -6.64
N GLY A 70 6.77 -11.16 -7.74
CA GLY A 70 7.21 -9.78 -7.99
C GLY A 70 6.62 -8.80 -6.97
N TYR A 71 7.41 -7.84 -6.49
CA TYR A 71 6.95 -6.83 -5.54
C TYR A 71 6.01 -5.82 -6.22
N LEU A 72 4.93 -5.45 -5.54
CA LEU A 72 3.94 -4.47 -6.02
C LEU A 72 3.72 -3.32 -5.05
N GLY A 73 4.38 -3.33 -3.90
CA GLY A 73 4.16 -2.35 -2.85
C GLY A 73 4.15 -2.97 -1.46
N SER A 74 4.00 -2.11 -0.46
CA SER A 74 3.98 -2.52 0.94
C SER A 74 3.10 -1.63 1.80
N VAL A 75 2.74 -2.18 2.96
CA VAL A 75 2.04 -1.49 4.04
C VAL A 75 2.81 -1.65 5.34
N LEU A 76 2.88 -0.55 6.08
CA LEU A 76 3.35 -0.45 7.44
C LEU A 76 2.15 -0.11 8.33
N VAL A 77 1.99 -0.82 9.44
CA VAL A 77 1.01 -0.51 10.50
C VAL A 77 1.75 -0.43 11.82
N HIS A 78 1.93 0.79 12.31
CA HIS A 78 2.61 1.08 13.57
C HIS A 78 1.78 0.59 14.77
N GLY A 79 2.43 0.49 15.94
CA GLY A 79 1.79 -0.01 17.17
C GLY A 79 0.59 0.82 17.62
N ASP A 80 0.55 2.11 17.26
CA ASP A 80 -0.57 3.04 17.54
C ASP A 80 -1.71 2.95 16.51
N GLY A 81 -1.57 2.10 15.48
CA GLY A 81 -2.54 1.93 14.42
C GLY A 81 -2.41 2.94 13.28
N GLN A 82 -1.40 3.82 13.29
CA GLN A 82 -1.07 4.63 12.12
C GLN A 82 -0.54 3.72 11.01
N ALA A 83 -0.98 3.98 9.78
CA ALA A 83 -0.55 3.23 8.62
C ALA A 83 0.06 4.13 7.56
N PHE A 84 0.98 3.53 6.81
CA PHE A 84 1.47 4.03 5.55
C PHE A 84 1.49 2.88 4.55
N ALA A 85 1.02 3.12 3.34
CA ALA A 85 0.99 2.16 2.26
C ALA A 85 1.44 2.81 0.96
N GLU A 86 2.13 2.02 0.15
CA GLU A 86 2.57 2.38 -1.19
C GLU A 86 2.29 1.20 -2.11
N PHE A 87 1.73 1.50 -3.28
CA PHE A 87 1.47 0.53 -4.34
C PHE A 87 2.06 1.04 -5.65
N ASP A 88 2.98 0.26 -6.22
CA ASP A 88 3.69 0.60 -7.45
C ASP A 88 2.76 0.49 -8.66
N VAL A 89 2.78 1.50 -9.52
CA VAL A 89 1.89 1.62 -10.69
C VAL A 89 2.69 1.66 -11.97
N LEU A 90 3.65 2.58 -12.06
CA LEU A 90 4.55 2.77 -13.21
C LEU A 90 3.82 2.88 -14.57
N LEU A 91 2.73 3.65 -14.62
CA LEU A 91 1.94 3.87 -15.84
C LEU A 91 1.98 5.35 -16.26
N PRO A 92 1.97 5.67 -17.56
CA PRO A 92 1.74 7.05 -18.02
C PRO A 92 0.43 7.60 -17.45
N HIS A 93 0.43 8.87 -17.04
CA HIS A 93 -0.78 9.48 -16.50
C HIS A 93 -1.82 9.66 -17.63
N PRO A 94 -3.02 9.04 -17.56
CA PRO A 94 -3.96 8.97 -18.69
C PRO A 94 -4.41 10.32 -19.26
N ARG A 95 -4.39 11.36 -18.42
CA ARG A 95 -4.84 12.72 -18.76
C ARG A 95 -3.74 13.78 -18.78
N LYS A 96 -2.48 13.41 -18.50
CA LYS A 96 -1.35 14.34 -18.35
C LYS A 96 -0.09 13.69 -18.91
N SER A 97 0.11 13.82 -20.22
CA SER A 97 1.15 13.09 -20.95
C SER A 97 2.58 13.39 -20.49
N GLU A 98 2.80 14.51 -19.81
CA GLU A 98 4.10 14.87 -19.25
C GLU A 98 4.40 14.20 -17.90
N TRP A 99 3.49 13.33 -17.41
CA TRP A 99 3.63 12.65 -16.13
C TRP A 99 3.49 11.13 -16.26
N VAL A 100 4.24 10.43 -15.41
CA VAL A 100 4.09 9.01 -15.10
C VAL A 100 3.57 8.90 -13.66
N ILE A 101 2.57 8.05 -13.44
CA ILE A 101 2.14 7.64 -12.11
C ILE A 101 3.13 6.57 -11.64
N GLU A 102 4.01 6.95 -10.72
CA GLU A 102 4.99 6.05 -10.14
C GLU A 102 4.31 5.06 -9.18
N ALA A 103 3.53 5.61 -8.24
CA ALA A 103 2.86 4.85 -7.20
C ALA A 103 1.57 5.54 -6.75
N ALA A 104 0.69 4.78 -6.09
CA ALA A 104 -0.36 5.31 -5.25
C ALA A 104 0.04 5.12 -3.78
N THR A 105 -0.14 6.14 -2.95
CA THR A 105 0.14 6.07 -1.51
C THR A 105 -1.12 6.30 -0.69
N ALA A 106 -1.17 5.72 0.49
CA ALA A 106 -2.23 5.94 1.47
C ALA A 106 -1.64 6.01 2.88
N TRP A 107 -2.18 6.88 3.73
CA TRP A 107 -1.69 7.05 5.10
C TRP A 107 -2.78 7.54 6.05
N GLY A 108 -2.58 7.29 7.35
CA GLY A 108 -3.45 7.74 8.42
C GLY A 108 -3.94 6.60 9.30
N TYR A 109 -5.15 6.74 9.84
CA TYR A 109 -5.76 5.76 10.73
C TYR A 109 -6.99 5.15 10.06
N ARG A 110 -7.42 3.99 10.59
CA ARG A 110 -8.70 3.41 10.20
C ARG A 110 -9.85 4.43 10.35
N GLY A 111 -10.67 4.58 9.31
CA GLY A 111 -11.75 5.56 9.21
C GLY A 111 -11.31 6.98 8.86
N ALA A 112 -10.01 7.24 8.73
CA ALA A 112 -9.43 8.57 8.47
C ALA A 112 -8.20 8.49 7.55
N LEU A 113 -8.23 7.60 6.56
CA LEU A 113 -7.15 7.48 5.57
C LEU A 113 -7.21 8.60 4.54
N LYS A 114 -6.02 9.06 4.13
CA LYS A 114 -5.80 9.88 2.95
C LYS A 114 -5.06 9.06 1.91
N SER A 115 -5.17 9.46 0.66
CA SER A 115 -4.41 8.87 -0.43
C SER A 115 -4.07 9.89 -1.50
N GLU A 116 -2.97 9.65 -2.20
CA GLU A 116 -2.53 10.47 -3.33
C GLU A 116 -1.76 9.64 -4.36
N LEU A 117 -1.50 10.23 -5.52
CA LEU A 117 -0.60 9.65 -6.51
C LEU A 117 0.77 10.31 -6.40
N ARG A 118 1.82 9.49 -6.43
CA ARG A 118 3.17 9.96 -6.66
C ARG A 118 3.41 10.03 -8.16
N LEU A 119 3.76 11.22 -8.65
CA LEU A 119 3.99 11.48 -10.06
C LEU A 119 5.46 11.79 -10.31
N LEU A 120 5.98 11.25 -11.41
CA LEU A 120 7.29 11.58 -11.97
C LEU A 120 7.11 12.26 -13.34
N PRO A 121 7.99 13.20 -13.72
CA PRO A 121 8.02 13.69 -15.10
C PRO A 121 8.25 12.54 -16.08
N ALA A 122 7.51 12.52 -17.18
CA ALA A 122 7.77 11.59 -18.27
C ALA A 122 9.12 11.95 -18.94
N LEU A 123 9.98 10.95 -19.16
CA LEU A 123 11.24 11.18 -19.86
C LEU A 123 10.96 11.56 -21.32
N GLY A 124 11.30 12.81 -21.69
CA GLY A 124 11.21 13.30 -23.07
C GLY A 124 9.94 14.09 -23.43
N SER A 125 9.17 14.57 -22.45
CA SER A 125 8.08 15.55 -22.65
C SER A 125 8.58 16.96 -22.93
#